data_AF-A0A3D5TKA0-F1
#
_entry.id   AF-A0A3D5TKA0-F1
#
_cell.length_a   1.000
_cell.length_b   1.000
_cell.length_c   1.000
_cell.angle_alpha   90.00
_cell.angle_beta   90.00
_cell.angle_gamma   90.00
#
_symmetry.space_group_name_H-M   'P 1'
#
loop_
_entity.id
_entity.type
_entity.pdbx_description
1 polymer ?
#
loop_
_entity_poly.entity_id
_entity_poly.type
_entity_poly.pdbx_seq_one_letter_code
_entity_poly.pdbx_strand_id
1 'polypeptide(L)' 'LCIELDIWGLAVSSGTACSARSIKPSYVIEALGGSEDRAFSSLRLSFGRHTTKAEVSSALEIFKQRFGK' A
#
# COMPACT_ATOMS: atom_id res chain seq x y z
N LEU A 1 8.75 0.76 2.54
CA LEU A 1 7.69 0.84 1.53
C LEU A 1 6.80 2.09 1.69
N CYS A 2 5.97 2.21 2.73
CA CYS A 2 5.09 3.39 2.87
C CYS A 2 5.82 4.73 2.98
N ILE A 3 6.84 4.82 3.84
CA ILE A 3 7.67 6.03 3.98
C ILE A 3 8.35 6.38 2.66
N GLU A 4 8.80 5.37 1.91
CA GLU A 4 9.45 5.60 0.63
C GLU A 4 8.47 6.21 -0.37
N LEU A 5 7.28 5.61 -0.54
CA LEU A 5 6.25 6.11 -1.46
C LEU A 5 5.74 7.51 -1.08
N ASP A 6 5.72 7.85 0.22
CA ASP A 6 5.38 9.18 0.71
C ASP A 6 6.39 10.25 0.25
N ILE A 7 7.70 9.93 0.24
CA ILE A 7 8.75 10.82 -0.30
C ILE A 7 8.51 11.12 -1.79
N TRP A 8 7.91 10.19 -2.53
CA TRP A 8 7.55 10.36 -3.94
C TRP A 8 6.18 11.03 -4.15
N GLY A 9 5.55 11.52 -3.07
CA GLY A 9 4.27 12.22 -3.12
C GLY A 9 3.06 11.29 -3.19
N LEU A 10 3.21 10.00 -2.86
CA LEU A 10 2.11 9.04 -2.85
C LEU A 10 1.78 8.58 -1.44
N ALA A 11 0.64 9.06 -0.92
CA ALA A 11 0.10 8.63 0.35
C ALA A 11 -0.49 7.20 0.26
N VAL A 12 0.08 6.26 1.01
CA VAL A 12 -0.30 4.85 1.02
C VAL A 12 -0.30 4.27 2.43
N SER A 13 -0.99 3.15 2.62
CA SER A 13 -1.04 2.45 3.91
C SER A 13 -0.55 1.02 3.77
N SER A 14 0.29 0.57 4.70
CA SER A 14 0.69 -0.83 4.88
C SER A 14 0.15 -1.32 6.21
N GLY A 15 -0.57 -2.44 6.20
CA GLY A 15 -1.12 -3.06 7.40
C GLY A 15 -2.56 -2.66 7.75
N THR A 16 -2.97 -3.03 8.96
CA THR A 16 -4.31 -2.73 9.50
C THR A 16 -4.33 -1.38 10.20
N ALA A 17 -5.48 -0.71 10.22
CA ALA A 17 -5.64 0.71 10.55
C ALA A 17 -5.15 1.17 11.94
N CYS A 18 -4.70 0.27 12.84
CA CYS A 18 -4.38 0.61 14.24
C CYS A 18 -3.10 -0.03 14.81
N SER A 19 -2.19 -0.59 14.01
CA SER A 19 -0.98 -1.24 14.53
C SER A 19 0.14 -0.24 14.92
N ALA A 20 -0.14 0.65 15.86
CA ALA A 20 0.83 1.61 16.42
C ALA A 20 1.80 0.98 17.46
N ARG A 21 1.60 -0.29 17.87
CA ARG A 21 2.41 -0.93 18.92
C ARG A 21 2.84 -2.39 18.68
N SER A 22 2.43 -3.02 17.59
CA SER A 22 2.83 -4.39 17.25
C SER A 22 2.71 -4.56 15.74
N ILE A 23 3.83 -4.81 15.06
CA ILE A 23 3.83 -5.10 13.62
C ILE A 23 3.25 -6.51 13.47
N LYS A 24 1.93 -6.61 13.37
CA LYS A 24 1.25 -7.86 13.05
C LYS A 24 0.86 -7.85 11.57
N PRO A 25 0.95 -9.01 10.90
CA PRO A 25 0.47 -9.17 9.53
C PRO A 25 -1.03 -8.84 9.44
N SER A 26 -1.48 -8.56 8.21
CA SER A 26 -2.91 -8.30 7.97
C SER A 26 -3.72 -9.57 8.20
N TYR A 27 -4.46 -9.62 9.32
CA TYR A 27 -5.36 -10.74 9.65
C TYR A 27 -6.43 -10.98 8.56
N VAL A 28 -6.79 -9.96 7.78
CA VAL A 28 -7.72 -10.10 6.65
C VAL A 28 -7.08 -10.89 5.51
N ILE A 29 -5.82 -10.61 5.19
CA ILE A 29 -5.10 -11.34 4.13
C ILE A 29 -4.87 -12.79 4.56
N GLU A 30 -4.55 -13.03 5.83
CA GLU A 30 -4.43 -14.39 6.40
C GLU A 30 -5.77 -15.14 6.32
N ALA A 31 -6.88 -14.50 6.70
CA ALA A 31 -8.22 -15.09 6.64
C ALA A 31 -8.64 -15.45 5.19
N LEU A 32 -8.11 -14.75 4.19
CA LEU A 32 -8.29 -15.05 2.76
C LEU A 32 -7.34 -16.14 2.25
N GLY A 33 -6.57 -16.80 3.13
CA GLY A 33 -5.59 -17.83 2.78
C GLY A 33 -4.27 -17.27 2.24
N GLY A 34 -3.96 -16.00 2.52
CA GLY A 34 -2.66 -15.41 2.25
C GLY A 34 -1.58 -15.93 3.20
N SER A 35 -0.37 -16.13 2.70
CA SER A 35 0.80 -16.40 3.54
C SER A 35 1.17 -15.18 4.37
N GLU A 36 1.89 -15.42 5.46
CA GLU A 36 2.45 -14.37 6.32
C GLU A 36 3.29 -13.37 5.51
N ASP A 37 4.16 -13.85 4.62
CA ASP A 37 4.95 -13.00 3.72
C ASP A 37 4.08 -12.08 2.85
N ARG A 38 2.97 -12.60 2.29
CA ARG A 38 2.01 -11.77 1.53
C ARG A 38 1.28 -10.78 2.42
N ALA A 39 0.96 -11.16 3.65
CA ALA A 39 0.30 -10.28 4.60
C ALA A 39 1.22 -9.11 5.01
N PHE A 40 2.52 -9.35 5.17
CA PHE A 40 3.54 -8.33 5.44
C PHE A 40 3.90 -7.47 4.24
N SER A 41 3.91 -8.04 3.03
CA SER A 41 4.28 -7.33 1.79
C SER A 41 3.09 -6.66 1.08
N SER A 42 1.96 -6.51 1.76
CA SER A 42 0.75 -5.91 1.20
C SER A 42 0.75 -4.39 1.29
N LEU A 43 0.16 -3.75 0.27
CA LEU A 43 -0.04 -2.30 0.20
C LEU A 43 -1.51 -2.00 -0.11
N ARG A 44 -2.12 -1.06 0.64
CA ARG A 44 -3.48 -0.60 0.40
C ARG A 44 -3.47 0.77 -0.26
N LEU A 45 -4.01 0.82 -1.47
CA LEU A 45 -4.37 2.03 -2.18
C LEU A 45 -5.88 2.23 -2.06
N SER A 46 -6.32 3.46 -1.79
CA SER A 46 -7.74 3.78 -1.66
C SER A 46 -8.01 5.10 -2.36
N PHE A 47 -9.09 5.14 -3.14
CA PHE A 47 -9.51 6.32 -3.87
C PHE A 47 -10.63 7.03 -3.13
N GLY A 48 -10.68 8.36 -3.24
CA GLY A 48 -11.72 9.20 -2.67
C GLY A 48 -12.46 9.99 -3.74
N ARG A 49 -13.50 10.72 -3.33
CA ARG A 49 -14.30 11.59 -4.23
C ARG A 49 -13.48 12.63 -5.02
N HIS A 50 -12.30 12.96 -4.52
CA HIS A 50 -11.40 13.97 -5.10
C HIS A 50 -10.26 13.35 -5.90
N THR A 51 -10.13 12.02 -5.92
CA THR A 51 -9.10 11.37 -6.72
C THR A 51 -9.36 11.60 -8.21
N THR A 52 -8.36 12.16 -8.88
CA THR A 52 -8.37 12.47 -10.30
C THR A 52 -7.67 11.37 -11.11
N LYS A 53 -8.03 11.27 -12.40
CA LYS A 53 -7.30 10.38 -13.33
C LYS A 53 -5.83 10.74 -13.43
N ALA A 54 -5.48 12.02 -13.33
CA ALA A 54 -4.09 12.48 -13.38
C ALA A 54 -3.28 11.92 -12.21
N GLU A 55 -3.80 11.98 -10.99
CA GLU A 55 -3.15 11.41 -9.80
C GLU A 55 -2.97 9.88 -9.91
N VAL A 56 -3.96 9.17 -10.48
CA VAL A 56 -3.85 7.73 -10.73
C VAL A 56 -2.75 7.42 -11.75
N SER A 57 -2.65 8.20 -12.83
CA SER A 57 -1.58 8.06 -13.81
C SER A 57 -0.21 8.35 -13.20
N SER A 58 -0.08 9.41 -12.39
CA SER A 58 1.16 9.72 -11.68
C SER A 58 1.56 8.60 -10.71
N ALA A 59 0.59 8.06 -9.95
CA ALA A 59 0.83 6.91 -9.09
C ALA A 59 1.34 5.72 -9.91
N LEU A 60 0.70 5.39 -11.03
CA LEU A 60 1.11 4.28 -11.90
C LEU A 60 2.56 4.41 -12.38
N GLU A 61 2.98 5.61 -12.79
CA GLU A 61 4.36 5.85 -13.22
C GLU A 61 5.37 5.68 -12.08
N ILE A 62 5.04 6.12 -10.85
CA ILE A 62 5.85 5.84 -9.66
C ILE A 62 5.98 4.32 -9.46
N PHE A 63 4.87 3.57 -9.53
CA PHE A 63 4.92 2.11 -9.36
C PHE A 63 5.77 1.42 -10.43
N LYS A 64 5.66 1.83 -11.71
CA LYS A 64 6.50 1.27 -12.78
C LYS A 64 7.97 1.55 -12.53
N GLN A 65 8.34 2.76 -12.12
CA GLN A 65 9.74 3.10 -11.86
C GLN A 65 10.34 2.37 -10.66
N ARG A 66 9.53 2.05 -9.64
CA ARG A 66 10.00 1.43 -8.39
C ARG A 66 9.87 -0.09 -8.35
N PHE A 67 8.86 -0.64 -9.01
CA PHE A 67 8.53 -2.08 -8.96
C PHE A 67 8.39 -2.73 -10.34
N GLY A 68 8.42 -1.95 -11.42
CA GLY A 68 8.51 -2.50 -12.76
C GLY A 68 9.83 -3.24 -12.91
N LYS A 69 9.73 -4.55 -13.20
CA LYS A 69 10.84 -5.33 -13.74
C LYS A 69 10.98 -5.04 -15.23
#